data_AF-A0A7J3S7L4-F1
#
_entry.id   AF-A0A7J3S7L4-F1
#
_cell.length_a   1.000
_cell.length_b   1.000
_cell.length_c   1.000
_cell.angle_alpha   90.00
_cell.angle_beta   90.00
_cell.angle_gamma   90.00
#
_symmetry.space_group_name_H-M   'P 1'
#
loop_
_entity.id
_entity.type
_entity.pdbx_description
1 polymer ?
#
loop_
_entity_poly.entity_id
_entity_poly.type
_entity_poly.pdbx_seq_one_letter_code
_entity_poly.pdbx_strand_id
1 'polypeptide(L)'
;MIKLVVLDLDNVIIDGEAIDEIGKLVGVEDKITDLTKRAMEGEIDFKESIEKRVKLLKGAKIDDIKKLAQDLPLMKGAEETIEYFKEKGYKVATITGSFDIIADIIGEKLNLDYIICNKLHHKNGLLNGKVSGPLVEKTKYEVLKELLEKEGLSFDECVAVGDGANDISMLESAKLGIAFNAKPIVKEKADAIVEKKDLRDIIHFIEALEEPGKLEEILNKKIEYEDELSAALKERDELNKKAKKKKKLRDELNKKAKESLDLAIKFRDKRNEINKVVEKNKKLRDETNKKIREIKWSPLRKKRLKLEKEIRRIDKIIETQVLDIKKENELVDKANNLRRELTKIKEDEETRNKALELKKLSEKYHEKVVKLSNEAQEYHEKMLEQFQKTDEIRTRADEAHNEFVKFMKLASKKHEESKKIMEKIKKVNIQIKKIRSRMDKIDAAKTQKKEIMERKKAEEIYALFKDGKKLTKDELLLLQRYKIV
;
A
#
# COMPACT_ATOMS: atom_id res chain seq x y z
N MET A 1 -16.29 -10.64 22.36
CA MET A 1 -15.81 -11.91 21.77
C MET A 1 -16.12 -13.01 22.76
N ILE A 2 -16.46 -14.20 22.30
CA ILE A 2 -16.73 -15.34 23.19
C ILE A 2 -15.43 -15.75 23.90
N LYS A 3 -15.54 -16.08 25.18
CA LYS A 3 -14.41 -16.50 26.03
C LYS A 3 -14.69 -17.78 26.81
N LEU A 4 -15.97 -18.11 27.05
CA LEU A 4 -16.39 -19.30 27.75
C LEU A 4 -17.43 -20.07 26.92
N VAL A 5 -17.24 -21.38 26.79
CA VAL A 5 -18.24 -22.30 26.26
C VAL A 5 -18.62 -23.27 27.35
N VAL A 6 -19.91 -23.37 27.64
CA VAL A 6 -20.47 -24.22 28.68
C VAL A 6 -21.36 -25.29 28.04
N LEU A 7 -21.12 -26.55 28.39
CA LEU A 7 -21.85 -27.68 27.85
C LEU A 7 -22.49 -28.50 28.97
N ASP A 8 -23.70 -28.99 28.78
CA ASP A 8 -24.15 -30.13 29.60
C ASP A 8 -23.27 -31.36 29.34
N LEU A 9 -23.32 -32.31 30.26
CA LEU A 9 -22.65 -33.60 30.12
C LEU A 9 -23.55 -34.61 29.41
N ASP A 10 -24.64 -35.01 30.07
CA ASP A 10 -25.58 -36.03 29.60
C ASP A 10 -26.21 -35.58 28.27
N ASN A 11 -26.32 -36.49 27.30
CA ASN A 11 -26.81 -36.26 25.93
C ASN A 11 -26.14 -35.13 25.12
N VAL A 12 -25.07 -34.51 25.61
CA VAL A 12 -24.33 -33.42 24.93
C VAL A 12 -22.85 -33.75 24.76
N ILE A 13 -22.10 -33.93 25.85
CA ILE A 13 -20.71 -34.40 25.79
C ILE A 13 -20.67 -35.94 25.71
N ILE A 14 -21.55 -36.62 26.44
CA ILE A 14 -21.71 -38.08 26.37
C ILE A 14 -22.97 -38.45 25.59
N ASP A 15 -22.97 -39.59 24.90
CA ASP A 15 -24.16 -40.10 24.20
C ASP A 15 -24.95 -41.05 25.11
N GLY A 16 -25.66 -40.47 26.08
CA GLY A 16 -26.50 -41.18 27.04
C GLY A 16 -26.67 -40.42 28.36
N GLU A 17 -27.38 -41.03 29.30
CA GLU A 17 -27.55 -40.52 30.66
C GLU A 17 -26.74 -41.35 31.67
N ALA A 18 -25.87 -40.68 32.41
CA ALA A 18 -24.95 -41.31 33.36
C ALA A 18 -25.68 -42.11 34.47
N ILE A 19 -26.81 -41.60 34.97
CA ILE A 19 -27.54 -42.22 36.07
C ILE A 19 -28.18 -43.56 35.66
N ASP A 20 -28.64 -43.66 34.41
CA ASP A 20 -29.27 -44.87 33.87
C ASP A 20 -28.21 -45.98 33.68
N GLU A 21 -27.02 -45.61 33.20
CA GLU A 21 -25.89 -46.52 33.06
C GLU A 21 -25.39 -47.05 34.43
N ILE A 22 -25.36 -46.21 35.47
CA ILE A 22 -25.09 -46.71 36.84
C ILE A 22 -26.22 -47.62 37.32
N GLY A 23 -27.48 -47.30 36.99
CA GLY A 23 -28.66 -48.11 37.30
C GLY A 23 -28.58 -49.54 36.78
N LYS A 24 -28.04 -49.72 35.58
CA LYS A 24 -27.78 -51.04 34.97
C LYS A 24 -26.80 -51.89 35.78
N LEU A 25 -25.76 -51.28 36.36
CA LEU A 25 -24.77 -52.00 37.18
C LEU A 25 -25.37 -52.66 38.42
N VAL A 26 -26.44 -52.09 38.98
CA VAL A 26 -27.13 -52.60 40.18
C VAL A 26 -28.51 -53.20 39.90
N GLY A 27 -28.90 -53.29 38.62
CA GLY A 27 -30.17 -53.90 38.21
C GLY A 27 -31.43 -53.13 38.63
N VAL A 28 -31.37 -51.80 38.68
CA VAL A 28 -32.50 -50.93 39.08
C VAL A 28 -32.95 -49.96 37.97
N GLU A 29 -32.53 -50.20 36.73
CA GLU A 29 -32.84 -49.38 35.54
C GLU A 29 -34.35 -49.07 35.43
N ASP A 30 -35.21 -50.08 35.49
CA ASP A 30 -36.66 -49.89 35.36
C ASP A 30 -37.24 -48.91 36.40
N LYS A 31 -36.70 -48.94 37.63
CA LYS A 31 -37.15 -48.05 38.71
C LYS A 31 -36.64 -46.63 38.54
N ILE A 32 -35.44 -46.47 37.98
CA ILE A 32 -34.88 -45.15 37.67
C ILE A 32 -35.66 -44.52 36.53
N THR A 33 -35.93 -45.28 35.46
CA THR A 33 -36.73 -44.84 34.31
C THR A 33 -38.13 -44.37 34.74
N ASP A 34 -38.81 -45.12 35.61
CA ASP A 34 -40.12 -44.72 36.17
C ASP A 34 -40.04 -43.38 36.93
N LEU A 35 -39.06 -43.22 37.83
CA LEU A 35 -38.86 -41.98 38.57
C LEU A 35 -38.49 -40.79 37.66
N THR A 36 -37.64 -41.01 36.65
CA THR A 36 -37.26 -39.99 35.67
C THR A 36 -38.50 -39.54 34.88
N LYS A 37 -39.36 -40.48 34.45
CA LYS A 37 -40.59 -40.17 33.73
C LYS A 37 -41.55 -39.32 34.58
N ARG A 38 -41.78 -39.72 35.83
CA ARG A 38 -42.65 -38.98 36.76
C ARG A 38 -42.14 -37.57 37.08
N ALA A 39 -40.82 -37.40 37.17
CA ALA A 39 -40.20 -36.09 37.32
C ALA A 39 -40.37 -35.22 36.07
N MET A 40 -40.25 -35.80 34.87
CA MET A 40 -40.50 -35.10 33.61
C MET A 40 -41.97 -34.72 33.41
N GLU A 41 -42.91 -35.48 33.97
CA GLU A 41 -44.36 -35.18 33.99
C GLU A 41 -44.74 -34.14 35.06
N GLY A 42 -43.78 -33.69 35.88
CA GLY A 42 -43.98 -32.68 36.92
C GLY A 42 -44.64 -33.22 38.19
N GLU A 43 -44.74 -34.54 38.37
CA GLU A 43 -45.31 -35.16 39.57
C GLU A 43 -44.39 -35.04 40.79
N ILE A 44 -43.08 -34.87 40.57
CA ILE A 44 -42.04 -34.85 41.60
C ILE A 44 -41.09 -33.70 41.27
N ASP A 45 -40.68 -32.92 42.28
CA ASP A 45 -39.68 -31.89 42.08
C ASP A 45 -38.30 -32.48 41.71
N PHE A 46 -37.44 -31.69 41.07
CA PHE A 46 -36.14 -32.18 40.60
C PHE A 46 -35.24 -32.69 41.73
N LYS A 47 -35.21 -32.00 42.88
CA LYS A 47 -34.41 -32.35 44.05
C LYS A 47 -34.90 -33.67 44.66
N GLU A 48 -36.21 -33.81 44.84
CA GLU A 48 -36.82 -35.05 45.33
C GLU A 48 -36.61 -36.21 44.34
N SER A 49 -36.70 -35.96 43.03
CA SER A 49 -36.42 -36.96 42.00
C SER A 49 -34.98 -37.45 42.02
N ILE A 50 -33.99 -36.54 42.06
CA ILE A 50 -32.58 -36.94 42.05
C ILE A 50 -32.20 -37.66 43.36
N GLU A 51 -32.71 -37.23 44.52
CA GLU A 51 -32.49 -37.92 45.79
C GLU A 51 -33.08 -39.35 45.78
N LYS A 52 -34.29 -39.53 45.23
CA LYS A 52 -34.92 -40.86 45.10
C LYS A 52 -34.15 -41.77 44.16
N ARG A 53 -33.72 -41.27 43.00
CA ARG A 53 -32.94 -42.07 42.02
C ARG A 53 -31.58 -42.46 42.60
N VAL A 54 -30.86 -41.55 43.24
CA VAL A 54 -29.56 -41.84 43.87
C VAL A 54 -29.70 -42.84 45.02
N LYS A 55 -30.81 -42.81 45.77
CA LYS A 55 -31.08 -43.79 46.84
C LYS A 55 -31.19 -45.22 46.31
N LEU A 56 -31.68 -45.42 45.09
CA LEU A 56 -31.74 -46.74 44.43
C LEU A 56 -30.35 -47.28 44.07
N LEU A 57 -29.37 -46.40 43.88
CA LEU A 57 -27.99 -46.77 43.55
C LEU A 57 -27.16 -47.21 44.78
N LYS A 58 -27.75 -47.19 45.97
CA LYS A 58 -27.07 -47.57 47.22
C LYS A 58 -26.51 -49.00 47.10
N GLY A 59 -25.21 -49.15 47.36
CA GLY A 59 -24.50 -50.42 47.26
C GLY A 59 -23.74 -50.62 45.94
N ALA A 60 -23.87 -49.71 44.96
CA ALA A 60 -23.01 -49.72 43.78
C ALA A 60 -21.53 -49.51 44.19
N LYS A 61 -20.62 -50.28 43.58
CA LYS A 61 -19.17 -50.15 43.82
C LYS A 61 -18.62 -48.96 43.03
N ILE A 62 -17.84 -48.12 43.70
CA ILE A 62 -17.20 -46.95 43.08
C ILE A 62 -16.30 -47.36 41.91
N ASP A 63 -15.55 -48.45 42.05
CA ASP A 63 -14.63 -48.91 41.00
C ASP A 63 -15.36 -49.36 39.73
N ASP A 64 -16.57 -49.92 39.86
CA ASP A 64 -17.38 -50.31 38.70
C ASP A 64 -17.94 -49.07 37.99
N ILE A 65 -18.33 -48.03 38.75
CA ILE A 65 -18.77 -46.74 38.18
C ILE A 65 -17.61 -46.02 37.48
N LYS A 66 -16.40 -46.07 38.05
CA LYS A 66 -15.21 -45.48 37.40
C LYS A 66 -14.86 -46.17 36.08
N LYS A 67 -14.97 -47.50 36.03
CA LYS A 67 -14.78 -48.26 34.78
C LYS A 67 -15.84 -47.88 33.76
N LEU A 68 -17.11 -47.83 34.17
CA LEU A 68 -18.20 -47.36 33.34
C LEU A 68 -17.89 -45.97 32.74
N ALA A 69 -17.45 -45.02 33.56
CA ALA A 69 -17.10 -43.67 33.10
C ALA A 69 -16.01 -43.63 32.03
N GLN A 70 -15.05 -44.56 32.06
CA GLN A 70 -13.99 -44.67 31.05
C GLN A 70 -14.51 -45.19 29.71
N ASP A 71 -15.51 -46.07 29.76
CA ASP A 71 -16.09 -46.76 28.61
C ASP A 71 -17.32 -46.04 28.02
N LEU A 72 -17.84 -45.01 28.71
CA LEU A 72 -18.98 -44.24 28.24
C LEU A 72 -18.70 -43.63 26.85
N PRO A 73 -19.60 -43.81 25.87
CA PRO A 73 -19.42 -43.24 24.55
C PRO A 73 -19.53 -41.72 24.63
N LEU A 74 -18.48 -41.05 24.14
CA LEU A 74 -18.54 -39.61 23.92
C LEU A 74 -19.47 -39.33 22.74
N MET A 75 -20.15 -38.18 22.78
CA MET A 75 -20.90 -37.66 21.66
C MET A 75 -19.97 -37.54 20.45
N LYS A 76 -20.44 -37.97 19.30
CA LYS A 76 -19.66 -37.88 18.07
C LYS A 76 -19.18 -36.44 17.86
N GLY A 77 -17.88 -36.26 17.63
CA GLY A 77 -17.31 -34.93 17.44
C GLY A 77 -16.97 -34.19 18.73
N ALA A 78 -17.19 -34.76 19.92
CA ALA A 78 -16.93 -34.08 21.19
C ALA A 78 -15.45 -33.73 21.37
N GLU A 79 -14.54 -34.70 21.20
CA GLU A 79 -13.09 -34.46 21.32
C GLU A 79 -12.63 -33.35 20.37
N GLU A 80 -12.99 -33.45 19.08
CA GLU A 80 -12.60 -32.44 18.08
C GLU A 80 -13.18 -31.05 18.37
N THR A 81 -14.39 -30.99 18.93
CA THR A 81 -15.05 -29.71 19.25
C THR A 81 -14.39 -29.02 20.43
N ILE A 82 -14.04 -29.78 21.47
CA ILE A 82 -13.36 -29.24 22.65
C ILE A 82 -11.94 -28.81 22.29
N GLU A 83 -11.22 -29.61 21.50
CA GLU A 83 -9.90 -29.25 20.98
C GLU A 83 -9.95 -27.95 20.18
N TYR A 84 -10.92 -27.81 19.26
CA TYR A 84 -11.13 -26.57 18.52
C TYR A 84 -11.37 -25.36 19.45
N PHE A 85 -12.18 -25.50 20.50
CA PHE A 85 -12.40 -24.41 21.46
C PHE A 85 -11.13 -24.01 22.20
N LYS A 86 -10.32 -24.98 22.59
CA LYS A 86 -9.02 -24.73 23.23
C LYS A 86 -8.05 -24.03 22.29
N GLU A 87 -7.99 -24.42 21.02
CA GLU A 87 -7.17 -23.75 20.00
C GLU A 87 -7.60 -22.29 19.77
N LYS A 88 -8.91 -22.01 19.89
CA LYS A 88 -9.44 -20.64 19.85
C LYS A 88 -9.20 -19.84 21.12
N GLY A 89 -8.66 -20.47 22.17
CA GLY A 89 -8.43 -19.85 23.47
C GLY A 89 -9.70 -19.66 24.30
N TYR A 90 -10.79 -20.37 23.96
CA TYR A 90 -11.98 -20.39 24.81
C TYR A 90 -11.72 -21.30 26.02
N LYS A 91 -12.20 -20.86 27.18
CA LYS A 91 -12.36 -21.75 28.31
C LYS A 91 -13.58 -22.63 28.08
N VAL A 92 -13.49 -23.89 28.51
CA VAL A 92 -14.55 -24.87 28.34
C VAL A 92 -14.97 -25.40 29.70
N ALA A 93 -16.26 -25.31 30.00
CA ALA A 93 -16.83 -25.79 31.25
C ALA A 93 -17.94 -26.80 30.99
N THR A 94 -18.14 -27.72 31.93
CA THR A 94 -19.39 -28.47 32.02
C THR A 94 -20.16 -28.10 33.27
N ILE A 95 -21.46 -27.87 33.11
CA ILE A 95 -22.42 -27.63 34.21
C ILE A 95 -23.50 -28.70 34.08
N THR A 96 -23.49 -29.69 34.97
CA THR A 96 -24.30 -30.89 34.80
C THR A 96 -24.94 -31.40 36.10
N GLY A 97 -26.19 -31.87 36.00
CA GLY A 97 -26.86 -32.56 37.10
C GLY A 97 -26.26 -33.94 37.42
N SER A 98 -25.34 -34.43 36.58
CA SER A 98 -24.59 -35.67 36.75
C SER A 98 -23.62 -35.63 37.93
N PHE A 99 -22.78 -36.65 38.06
CA PHE A 99 -22.03 -36.94 39.28
C PHE A 99 -20.52 -36.84 39.12
N ASP A 100 -19.84 -36.37 40.16
CA ASP A 100 -18.38 -36.19 40.26
C ASP A 100 -17.57 -37.38 39.73
N ILE A 101 -17.90 -38.61 40.15
CA ILE A 101 -17.16 -39.82 39.73
C ILE A 101 -17.12 -39.99 38.20
N ILE A 102 -18.17 -39.55 37.48
CA ILE A 102 -18.24 -39.63 36.01
C ILE A 102 -17.74 -38.34 35.36
N ALA A 103 -18.26 -37.20 35.82
CA ALA A 103 -17.97 -35.89 35.26
C ALA A 103 -16.47 -35.55 35.34
N ASP A 104 -15.79 -35.91 36.44
CA ASP A 104 -14.36 -35.69 36.61
C ASP A 104 -13.54 -36.51 35.60
N ILE A 105 -13.88 -37.79 35.40
CA ILE A 105 -13.17 -38.66 34.44
C ILE A 105 -13.35 -38.18 33.00
N ILE A 106 -14.58 -37.83 32.61
CA ILE A 106 -14.87 -37.31 31.27
C ILE A 106 -14.20 -35.94 31.08
N GLY A 107 -14.28 -35.08 32.09
CA GLY A 107 -13.70 -33.74 32.02
C GLY A 107 -12.17 -33.75 31.98
N GLU A 108 -11.51 -34.65 32.70
CA GLU A 108 -10.07 -34.89 32.60
C GLU A 108 -9.69 -35.42 31.21
N LYS A 109 -10.45 -36.40 30.69
CA LYS A 109 -10.23 -36.98 29.35
C LYS A 109 -10.30 -35.91 28.25
N LEU A 110 -11.22 -34.97 28.38
CA LEU A 110 -11.42 -33.86 27.43
C LEU A 110 -10.66 -32.58 27.78
N ASN A 111 -9.89 -32.60 28.89
CA ASN A 111 -9.15 -31.44 29.38
C ASN A 111 -10.01 -30.18 29.59
N LEU A 112 -11.19 -30.33 30.21
CA LEU A 112 -12.09 -29.20 30.51
C LEU A 112 -11.48 -28.28 31.58
N ASP A 113 -11.73 -26.97 31.49
CA ASP A 113 -11.22 -25.98 32.46
C ASP A 113 -12.03 -25.98 33.77
N TYR A 114 -13.33 -26.28 33.68
CA TYR A 114 -14.22 -26.35 34.84
C TYR A 114 -15.19 -27.51 34.72
N ILE A 115 -15.37 -28.21 35.82
CA ILE A 115 -16.33 -29.31 35.96
C ILE A 115 -17.19 -28.96 37.17
N ILE A 116 -18.47 -28.68 36.93
CA ILE A 116 -19.42 -28.34 37.99
C ILE A 116 -20.56 -29.34 37.93
N CYS A 117 -20.60 -30.23 38.93
CA CYS A 117 -21.49 -31.37 38.98
C CYS A 117 -21.99 -31.62 40.41
N ASN A 118 -22.93 -32.56 40.55
CA ASN A 118 -23.33 -33.08 41.85
C ASN A 118 -22.33 -34.13 42.35
N LYS A 119 -22.37 -34.43 43.65
CA LYS A 119 -21.47 -35.34 44.33
C LYS A 119 -22.21 -36.54 44.89
N LEU A 120 -21.78 -37.73 44.51
CA LEU A 120 -22.28 -38.97 45.10
C LEU A 120 -21.50 -39.34 46.36
N HIS A 121 -22.21 -39.48 47.48
CA HIS A 121 -21.56 -39.89 48.72
C HIS A 121 -21.39 -41.41 48.78
N HIS A 122 -20.21 -41.83 49.23
CA HIS A 122 -19.86 -43.23 49.39
C HIS A 122 -19.23 -43.50 50.77
N LYS A 123 -19.30 -44.77 51.21
CA LYS A 123 -18.64 -45.26 52.42
C LYS A 123 -18.09 -46.65 52.13
N ASN A 124 -16.83 -46.91 52.48
CA ASN A 124 -16.15 -48.19 52.24
C ASN A 124 -16.20 -48.65 50.76
N GLY A 125 -15.99 -47.72 49.82
CA GLY A 125 -16.00 -48.02 48.38
C GLY A 125 -17.38 -48.29 47.77
N LEU A 126 -18.47 -48.12 48.53
CA LEU A 126 -19.85 -48.32 48.07
C LEU A 126 -20.68 -47.04 48.18
N LEU A 127 -21.56 -46.78 47.21
CA LEU A 127 -22.51 -45.68 47.26
C LEU A 127 -23.45 -45.81 48.47
N ASN A 128 -23.64 -44.73 49.22
CA ASN A 128 -24.49 -44.71 50.40
C ASN A 128 -25.93 -44.22 50.12
N GLY A 129 -26.20 -43.79 48.88
CA GLY A 129 -27.50 -43.32 48.42
C GLY A 129 -27.82 -41.87 48.76
N LYS A 130 -26.82 -41.03 49.06
CA LYS A 130 -26.97 -39.58 49.25
C LYS A 130 -26.26 -38.80 48.14
N VAL A 131 -26.84 -37.67 47.77
CA VAL A 131 -26.29 -36.70 46.82
C VAL A 131 -26.18 -35.32 47.47
N SER A 132 -25.14 -34.57 47.14
CA SER A 132 -25.02 -33.14 47.43
C SER A 132 -24.48 -32.42 46.21
N GLY A 133 -24.42 -31.09 46.22
CA GLY A 133 -23.79 -30.32 45.15
C GLY A 133 -24.63 -29.13 44.72
N PRO A 134 -24.04 -28.25 43.90
CA PRO A 134 -24.66 -26.99 43.53
C PRO A 134 -25.99 -27.20 42.80
N LEU A 135 -26.11 -28.21 41.93
CA LEU A 135 -27.31 -28.44 41.14
C LEU A 135 -28.40 -29.26 41.85
N VAL A 136 -28.18 -29.62 43.13
CA VAL A 136 -29.26 -30.10 44.01
C VAL A 136 -30.10 -28.93 44.54
N GLU A 137 -29.49 -27.75 44.71
CA GLU A 137 -30.12 -26.59 45.35
C GLU A 137 -30.28 -25.38 44.43
N LYS A 138 -29.39 -25.24 43.44
CA LYS A 138 -29.35 -24.12 42.50
C LYS A 138 -29.71 -24.55 41.10
N THR A 139 -30.14 -23.59 40.31
CA THR A 139 -30.34 -23.72 38.87
C THR A 139 -29.01 -23.67 38.11
N LYS A 140 -28.97 -24.20 36.87
CA LYS A 140 -27.78 -24.06 36.00
C LYS A 140 -27.45 -22.59 35.71
N TYR A 141 -28.46 -21.71 35.67
CA TYR A 141 -28.27 -20.25 35.59
C TYR A 141 -27.43 -19.69 36.74
N GLU A 142 -27.78 -20.00 37.98
CA GLU A 142 -27.06 -19.48 39.17
C GLU A 142 -25.62 -19.98 39.19
N VAL A 143 -25.40 -21.25 38.84
CA VAL A 143 -24.06 -21.83 38.76
C VAL A 143 -23.24 -21.19 37.64
N LEU A 144 -23.84 -20.95 36.46
CA LEU A 144 -23.18 -20.23 35.38
C LEU A 144 -22.81 -18.82 35.80
N LYS A 145 -23.71 -18.12 36.48
CA LYS A 145 -23.48 -16.76 36.99
C LYS A 145 -22.26 -16.72 37.93
N GLU A 146 -22.17 -17.65 38.88
CA GLU A 146 -21.03 -17.75 39.80
C GLU A 146 -19.71 -18.03 39.08
N LEU A 147 -19.74 -18.89 38.05
CA LEU A 147 -18.56 -19.15 37.21
C LEU A 147 -18.12 -17.91 36.43
N LEU A 148 -19.06 -17.19 35.82
CA LEU A 148 -18.78 -15.96 35.09
C LEU A 148 -18.20 -14.87 36.01
N GLU A 149 -18.78 -14.68 37.19
CA GLU A 149 -18.29 -13.74 38.21
C GLU A 149 -16.86 -14.08 38.65
N LYS A 150 -16.57 -15.36 38.89
CA LYS A 150 -15.22 -15.85 39.24
C LYS A 150 -14.18 -15.53 38.15
N GLU A 151 -14.59 -15.59 36.89
CA GLU A 151 -13.73 -15.36 35.73
C GLU A 151 -13.69 -13.89 35.27
N GLY A 152 -14.47 -13.01 35.89
CA GLY A 152 -14.62 -11.62 35.45
C GLY A 152 -15.22 -11.50 34.05
N LEU A 153 -16.09 -12.44 33.69
CA LEU A 153 -16.77 -12.52 32.40
C LEU A 153 -18.24 -12.09 32.53
N SER A 154 -18.82 -11.67 31.42
CA SER A 154 -20.28 -11.44 31.33
C SER A 154 -20.97 -12.53 30.51
N PHE A 155 -22.30 -12.62 30.64
CA PHE A 155 -23.12 -13.52 29.83
C PHE A 155 -22.96 -13.30 28.31
N ASP A 156 -22.66 -12.06 27.88
CA ASP A 156 -22.39 -11.72 26.47
C ASP A 156 -21.08 -12.34 25.92
N GLU A 157 -20.24 -12.89 26.78
CA GLU A 157 -18.97 -13.56 26.44
C GLU A 157 -19.08 -15.09 26.55
N CYS A 158 -20.29 -15.62 26.79
CA CYS A 158 -20.55 -17.03 27.06
C CYS A 158 -21.45 -17.66 25.99
N VAL A 159 -21.14 -18.90 25.61
CA VAL A 159 -22.01 -19.79 24.83
C VAL A 159 -22.44 -20.95 25.72
N ALA A 160 -23.71 -21.34 25.67
CA ALA A 160 -24.25 -22.46 26.43
C ALA A 160 -24.85 -23.52 25.49
N VAL A 161 -24.64 -24.80 25.80
CA VAL A 161 -25.13 -25.94 25.02
C VAL A 161 -25.84 -26.93 25.95
N GLY A 162 -27.04 -27.35 25.59
CA GLY A 162 -27.86 -28.24 26.42
C GLY A 162 -28.94 -28.96 25.59
N ASP A 163 -29.51 -30.03 26.15
CA ASP A 163 -30.54 -30.86 25.51
C ASP A 163 -31.86 -30.88 26.29
N GLY A 164 -31.80 -30.59 27.59
CA GLY A 164 -32.85 -30.82 28.57
C GLY A 164 -33.55 -29.55 29.08
N ALA A 165 -34.71 -29.73 29.70
CA ALA A 165 -35.50 -28.61 30.24
C ALA A 165 -34.77 -27.88 31.40
N ASN A 166 -33.92 -28.59 32.13
CA ASN A 166 -33.00 -28.07 33.14
C ASN A 166 -31.95 -27.09 32.57
N ASP A 167 -31.65 -27.17 31.27
CA ASP A 167 -30.69 -26.27 30.61
C ASP A 167 -31.29 -24.94 30.19
N ILE A 168 -32.62 -24.84 30.06
CA ILE A 168 -33.29 -23.66 29.50
C ILE A 168 -32.82 -22.36 30.17
N SER A 169 -32.75 -22.35 31.51
CA SER A 169 -32.29 -21.18 32.27
C SER A 169 -30.85 -20.75 31.95
N MET A 170 -29.97 -21.72 31.68
CA MET A 170 -28.58 -21.46 31.28
C MET A 170 -28.52 -20.99 29.83
N LEU A 171 -29.26 -21.64 28.94
CA LEU A 171 -29.32 -21.33 27.51
C LEU A 171 -29.86 -19.92 27.24
N GLU A 172 -30.99 -19.54 27.87
CA GLU A 172 -31.60 -18.21 27.71
C GLU A 172 -30.73 -17.08 28.25
N SER A 173 -29.82 -17.38 29.18
CA SER A 173 -28.96 -16.38 29.80
C SER A 173 -27.68 -16.09 29.02
N ALA A 174 -27.18 -17.06 28.24
CA ALA A 174 -25.93 -16.92 27.51
C ALA A 174 -26.07 -16.02 26.27
N LYS A 175 -24.95 -15.55 25.70
CA LYS A 175 -24.96 -14.81 24.43
C LYS A 175 -25.59 -15.61 23.30
N LEU A 176 -25.37 -16.92 23.36
CA LEU A 176 -25.92 -17.90 22.44
C LEU A 176 -26.20 -19.18 23.22
N GLY A 177 -27.49 -19.51 23.35
CA GLY A 177 -27.96 -20.81 23.79
C GLY A 177 -28.18 -21.76 22.60
N ILE A 178 -27.53 -22.91 22.61
CA ILE A 178 -27.65 -23.95 21.59
C ILE A 178 -28.38 -25.17 22.17
N ALA A 179 -29.55 -25.47 21.62
CA ALA A 179 -30.25 -26.72 21.86
C ALA A 179 -29.62 -27.83 21.02
N PHE A 180 -28.91 -28.77 21.65
CA PHE A 180 -28.24 -29.89 20.98
C PHE A 180 -29.06 -31.17 21.14
N ASN A 181 -29.52 -31.75 20.03
CA ASN A 181 -30.41 -32.92 19.97
C ASN A 181 -31.56 -32.88 21.00
N ALA A 182 -32.08 -31.67 21.24
CA ALA A 182 -32.85 -31.36 22.44
C ALA A 182 -34.34 -31.72 22.34
N LYS A 183 -35.00 -31.75 23.50
CA LYS A 183 -36.47 -31.88 23.59
C LYS A 183 -37.17 -30.66 22.99
N PRO A 184 -38.43 -30.78 22.50
CA PRO A 184 -39.16 -29.67 21.86
C PRO A 184 -39.19 -28.39 22.69
N ILE A 185 -39.45 -28.49 24.00
CA ILE A 185 -39.51 -27.34 24.90
C ILE A 185 -38.19 -26.55 24.96
N VAL A 186 -37.05 -27.23 24.82
CA VAL A 186 -35.72 -26.60 24.83
C VAL A 186 -35.45 -25.91 23.50
N LYS A 187 -35.83 -26.57 22.40
CA LYS A 187 -35.73 -26.02 21.04
C LYS A 187 -36.46 -24.70 20.88
N GLU A 188 -37.60 -24.53 21.55
CA GLU A 188 -38.36 -23.28 21.51
C GLU A 188 -37.68 -22.11 22.23
N LYS A 189 -36.81 -22.41 23.19
CA LYS A 189 -36.17 -21.42 24.07
C LYS A 189 -34.73 -21.09 23.67
N ALA A 190 -34.07 -21.97 22.91
CA ALA A 190 -32.70 -21.78 22.46
C ALA A 190 -32.60 -20.92 21.19
N ASP A 191 -31.54 -20.14 21.08
CA ASP A 191 -31.23 -19.33 19.89
C ASP A 191 -30.92 -20.20 18.66
N ALA A 192 -30.14 -21.27 18.88
CA ALA A 192 -29.71 -22.22 17.87
C ALA A 192 -30.20 -23.64 18.19
N ILE A 193 -30.39 -24.45 17.14
CA ILE A 193 -30.78 -25.86 17.28
C ILE A 193 -29.84 -26.68 16.40
N VAL A 194 -29.26 -27.72 16.97
CA VAL A 194 -28.53 -28.77 16.27
C VAL A 194 -29.30 -30.06 16.45
N GLU A 195 -29.86 -30.62 15.37
CA GLU A 195 -30.63 -31.86 15.46
C GLU A 195 -29.79 -33.12 15.25
N LYS A 196 -28.63 -33.00 14.60
CA LYS A 196 -27.73 -34.14 14.39
C LYS A 196 -26.94 -34.40 15.67
N LYS A 197 -26.77 -35.66 16.03
CA LYS A 197 -25.84 -36.11 17.08
C LYS A 197 -24.38 -36.02 16.60
N ASP A 198 -23.92 -34.80 16.29
CA ASP A 198 -22.54 -34.49 15.93
C ASP A 198 -22.18 -33.12 16.51
N LEU A 199 -21.38 -33.11 17.59
CA LEU A 199 -21.12 -31.90 18.37
C LEU A 199 -20.35 -30.86 17.55
N ARG A 200 -19.65 -31.25 16.49
CA ARG A 200 -18.93 -30.33 15.59
C ARG A 200 -19.84 -29.30 14.93
N ASP A 201 -21.14 -29.61 14.77
CA ASP A 201 -22.11 -28.69 14.17
C ASP A 201 -22.28 -27.39 14.99
N ILE A 202 -21.96 -27.40 16.30
CA ILE A 202 -22.06 -26.18 17.13
C ILE A 202 -20.99 -25.13 16.77
N ILE A 203 -19.84 -25.56 16.24
CA ILE A 203 -18.72 -24.68 15.87
C ILE A 203 -19.18 -23.61 14.88
N HIS A 204 -20.02 -23.99 13.92
CA HIS A 204 -20.53 -23.08 12.89
C HIS A 204 -21.33 -21.91 13.46
N PHE A 205 -22.08 -22.13 14.55
CA PHE A 205 -22.85 -21.06 15.19
C PHE A 205 -21.97 -20.11 15.96
N ILE A 206 -20.90 -20.61 16.59
CA ILE A 206 -19.94 -19.79 17.32
C ILE A 206 -19.10 -18.96 16.35
N GLU A 207 -18.63 -19.54 15.24
CA GLU A 207 -17.91 -18.81 14.19
C GLU A 207 -18.75 -17.68 13.60
N ALA A 208 -20.06 -17.92 13.41
CA ALA A 208 -21.01 -16.93 12.89
C ALA A 208 -21.14 -15.68 13.78
N LEU A 209 -20.98 -15.81 15.11
CA LEU A 209 -21.00 -14.67 16.03
C LEU A 209 -19.79 -13.75 15.85
N GLU A 210 -18.68 -14.27 15.36
CA GLU A 210 -17.44 -13.52 15.16
C GLU A 210 -17.34 -12.86 13.79
N GLU A 211 -18.12 -13.31 12.79
CA GLU A 211 -18.07 -12.79 11.42
C GLU A 211 -18.37 -11.29 11.30
N PRO A 212 -19.33 -10.69 12.03
CA PRO A 212 -19.60 -9.25 11.96
C PRO A 212 -18.40 -8.39 12.40
N GLY A 213 -17.72 -8.77 13.50
CA GLY A 213 -16.54 -8.05 13.98
C GLY A 213 -15.36 -8.18 13.02
N LYS A 214 -15.15 -9.36 12.44
CA LYS A 214 -14.13 -9.59 11.39
C LYS A 214 -14.43 -8.75 10.14
N LEU A 215 -15.70 -8.62 9.76
CA LEU A 215 -16.12 -7.80 8.63
C LEU A 215 -15.82 -6.33 8.88
N GLU A 216 -16.12 -5.82 10.07
CA GLU A 216 -15.85 -4.43 10.47
C GLU A 216 -14.35 -4.12 10.45
N GLU A 217 -13.51 -5.00 10.99
CA GLU A 217 -12.04 -4.84 10.96
C GLU A 217 -11.50 -4.77 9.52
N ILE A 218 -12.01 -5.64 8.63
CA ILE A 218 -11.60 -5.68 7.22
C ILE A 218 -12.11 -4.44 6.46
N LEU A 219 -13.29 -3.92 6.80
CA LEU A 219 -13.82 -2.68 6.25
C LEU A 219 -12.98 -1.47 6.68
N ASN A 220 -12.53 -1.41 7.93
CA ASN A 220 -11.64 -0.35 8.41
C ASN A 220 -10.29 -0.39 7.66
N LYS A 221 -9.68 -1.57 7.52
CA LYS A 221 -8.46 -1.74 6.70
C LYS A 221 -8.66 -1.32 5.25
N LYS A 222 -9.87 -1.53 4.69
CA LYS A 222 -10.20 -1.07 3.34
C LYS A 222 -10.17 0.46 3.25
N ILE A 223 -10.80 1.15 4.21
CA ILE A 223 -10.84 2.61 4.28
C ILE A 223 -9.42 3.17 4.36
N GLU A 224 -8.58 2.62 5.24
CA GLU A 224 -7.17 3.01 5.35
C GLU A 224 -6.42 2.89 4.02
N TYR A 225 -6.55 1.77 3.30
CA TYR A 225 -5.92 1.61 1.99
C TYR A 225 -6.49 2.55 0.92
N GLU A 226 -7.77 2.88 0.97
CA GLU A 226 -8.39 3.85 0.06
C GLU A 226 -7.85 5.27 0.30
N ASP A 227 -7.65 5.65 1.56
CA ASP A 227 -7.03 6.93 1.94
C ASP A 227 -5.56 7.01 1.52
N GLU A 228 -4.77 5.95 1.76
CA GLU A 228 -3.39 5.83 1.28
C GLU A 228 -3.32 5.95 -0.25
N LEU A 229 -4.24 5.30 -0.96
CA LEU A 229 -4.32 5.36 -2.42
C LEU A 229 -4.64 6.79 -2.90
N SER A 230 -5.60 7.45 -2.26
CA SER A 230 -5.99 8.82 -2.58
C SER A 230 -4.83 9.80 -2.40
N ALA A 231 -4.08 9.69 -1.30
CA ALA A 231 -2.89 10.49 -1.04
C ALA A 231 -1.80 10.26 -2.10
N ALA A 232 -1.49 8.99 -2.40
CA ALA A 232 -0.48 8.63 -3.39
C ALA A 232 -0.83 9.12 -4.80
N LEU A 233 -2.11 9.07 -5.18
CA LEU A 233 -2.60 9.58 -6.47
C LEU A 233 -2.48 11.11 -6.55
N LYS A 234 -2.83 11.84 -5.48
CA LYS A 234 -2.67 13.30 -5.42
C LYS A 234 -1.21 13.71 -5.59
N GLU A 235 -0.30 13.08 -4.85
CA GLU A 235 1.14 13.35 -4.96
C GLU A 235 1.67 13.06 -6.38
N ARG A 236 1.28 11.91 -6.96
CA ARG A 236 1.64 11.54 -8.33
C ARG A 236 1.17 12.61 -9.34
N ASP A 237 -0.05 13.07 -9.21
CA ASP A 237 -0.64 14.05 -10.12
C ASP A 237 0.01 15.43 -9.99
N GLU A 238 0.39 15.83 -8.78
CA GLU A 238 1.19 17.04 -8.56
C GLU A 238 2.58 16.95 -9.18
N LEU A 239 3.27 15.82 -9.02
CA LEU A 239 4.57 15.58 -9.63
C LEU A 239 4.48 15.61 -11.16
N ASN A 240 3.44 15.02 -11.74
CA ASN A 240 3.17 15.07 -13.17
C ASN A 240 2.87 16.49 -13.65
N LYS A 241 2.12 17.29 -12.88
CA LYS A 241 1.90 18.72 -13.18
C LYS A 241 3.22 19.50 -13.17
N LYS A 242 4.09 19.29 -12.16
CA LYS A 242 5.42 19.91 -12.07
C LYS A 242 6.31 19.49 -13.25
N ALA A 243 6.34 18.21 -13.60
CA ALA A 243 7.04 17.70 -14.77
C ALA A 243 6.56 18.37 -16.07
N LYS A 244 5.25 18.48 -16.27
CA LYS A 244 4.67 19.13 -17.46
C LYS A 244 5.09 20.61 -17.58
N LYS A 245 5.17 21.35 -16.46
CA LYS A 245 5.68 22.73 -16.44
C LYS A 245 7.15 22.81 -16.87
N LYS A 246 8.01 21.95 -16.32
CA LYS A 246 9.45 21.92 -16.66
C LYS A 246 9.71 21.48 -18.10
N LYS A 247 8.91 20.55 -18.63
CA LYS A 247 8.94 20.17 -20.05
C LYS A 247 8.63 21.36 -20.96
N LYS A 248 7.56 22.11 -20.68
CA LYS A 248 7.21 23.31 -21.45
C LYS A 248 8.32 24.36 -21.42
N LEU A 249 8.88 24.63 -20.24
CA LEU A 249 9.99 25.56 -20.07
C LEU A 249 11.22 25.13 -20.89
N ARG A 250 11.59 23.86 -20.83
CA ARG A 250 12.69 23.29 -21.64
C ARG A 250 12.45 23.48 -23.13
N ASP A 251 11.24 23.16 -23.61
CA ASP A 251 10.90 23.24 -25.03
C ASP A 251 10.92 24.71 -25.53
N GLU A 252 10.46 25.66 -24.71
CA GLU A 252 10.54 27.10 -24.98
C GLU A 252 11.98 27.62 -25.00
N LEU A 253 12.81 27.20 -24.04
CA LEU A 253 14.23 27.59 -23.99
C LEU A 253 14.99 27.02 -25.18
N ASN A 254 14.76 25.76 -25.54
CA ASN A 254 15.38 25.15 -26.73
C ASN A 254 14.99 25.88 -28.02
N LYS A 255 13.75 26.35 -28.13
CA LYS A 255 13.32 27.17 -29.27
C LYS A 255 14.10 28.49 -29.32
N LYS A 256 14.20 29.21 -28.19
CA LYS A 256 14.98 30.47 -28.09
C LYS A 256 16.48 30.27 -28.35
N ALA A 257 17.06 29.17 -27.88
CA ALA A 257 18.45 28.82 -28.16
C ALA A 257 18.67 28.60 -29.65
N LYS A 258 17.73 27.91 -30.34
CA LYS A 258 17.80 27.72 -31.79
C LYS A 258 17.73 29.04 -32.55
N GLU A 259 16.80 29.92 -32.18
CA GLU A 259 16.66 31.25 -32.79
C GLU A 259 17.94 32.10 -32.60
N SER A 260 18.53 32.08 -31.41
CA SER A 260 19.77 32.80 -31.09
C SER A 260 20.97 32.24 -31.86
N LEU A 261 21.04 30.91 -32.00
CA LEU A 261 22.06 30.24 -32.79
C LEU A 261 21.96 30.58 -34.28
N ASP A 262 20.74 30.58 -34.83
CA ASP A 262 20.49 30.94 -36.23
C ASP A 262 20.93 32.40 -36.50
N LEU A 263 20.71 33.31 -35.56
CA LEU A 263 21.21 34.69 -35.63
C LEU A 263 22.75 34.75 -35.57
N ALA A 264 23.38 33.98 -34.69
CA ALA A 264 24.83 33.90 -34.61
C ALA A 264 25.45 33.40 -35.94
N ILE A 265 24.83 32.39 -36.56
CA ILE A 265 25.23 31.86 -37.87
C ILE A 265 25.12 32.94 -38.94
N LYS A 266 24.01 33.71 -38.98
CA LYS A 266 23.85 34.83 -39.92
C LYS A 266 24.95 35.90 -39.76
N PHE A 267 25.33 36.24 -38.53
CA PHE A 267 26.43 37.19 -38.30
C PHE A 267 27.78 36.61 -38.72
N ARG A 268 28.01 35.31 -38.51
CA ARG A 268 29.20 34.61 -38.98
C ARG A 268 29.32 34.64 -40.50
N ASP A 269 28.24 34.38 -41.20
CA ASP A 269 28.26 34.33 -42.66
C ASP A 269 28.47 35.73 -43.24
N LYS A 270 27.80 36.78 -42.71
CA LYS A 270 28.06 38.18 -43.06
C LYS A 270 29.51 38.60 -42.81
N ARG A 271 30.07 38.27 -41.65
CA ARG A 271 31.49 38.53 -41.33
C ARG A 271 32.41 37.85 -42.35
N ASN A 272 32.12 36.60 -42.71
CA ASN A 272 32.92 35.85 -43.67
C ASN A 272 32.85 36.47 -45.08
N GLU A 273 31.71 36.99 -45.50
CA GLU A 273 31.57 37.74 -46.76
C GLU A 273 32.43 39.01 -46.76
N ILE A 274 32.35 39.80 -45.69
CA ILE A 274 33.17 41.02 -45.53
C ILE A 274 34.65 40.67 -45.54
N ASN A 275 35.06 39.62 -44.82
CA ASN A 275 36.45 39.16 -44.80
C ASN A 275 36.97 38.76 -46.19
N LYS A 276 36.14 38.13 -47.03
CA LYS A 276 36.51 37.85 -48.44
C LYS A 276 36.77 39.13 -49.22
N VAL A 277 35.96 40.17 -49.02
CA VAL A 277 36.15 41.48 -49.66
C VAL A 277 37.40 42.18 -49.13
N VAL A 278 37.64 42.12 -47.82
CA VAL A 278 38.86 42.63 -47.18
C VAL A 278 40.09 41.95 -47.77
N GLU A 279 40.08 40.63 -47.93
CA GLU A 279 41.19 39.87 -48.50
C GLU A 279 41.47 40.27 -49.96
N LYS A 280 40.43 40.43 -50.79
CA LYS A 280 40.56 40.93 -52.16
C LYS A 280 41.20 42.33 -52.20
N ASN A 281 40.74 43.25 -51.35
CA ASN A 281 41.30 44.60 -51.29
C ASN A 281 42.73 44.62 -50.74
N LYS A 282 43.07 43.73 -49.79
CA LYS A 282 44.46 43.54 -49.31
C LYS A 282 45.37 43.08 -50.45
N LYS A 283 44.96 42.09 -51.25
CA LYS A 283 45.72 41.63 -52.43
C LYS A 283 45.96 42.75 -53.43
N LEU A 284 44.91 43.49 -53.81
CA LEU A 284 45.01 44.63 -54.72
C LEU A 284 45.92 45.75 -54.16
N ARG A 285 45.82 46.04 -52.87
CA ARG A 285 46.69 47.00 -52.18
C ARG A 285 48.14 46.53 -52.17
N ASP A 286 48.38 45.26 -51.90
CA ASP A 286 49.73 44.70 -51.80
C ASP A 286 50.39 44.60 -53.18
N GLU A 287 49.64 44.28 -54.24
CA GLU A 287 50.07 44.38 -55.65
C GLU A 287 50.39 45.83 -56.03
N THR A 288 49.52 46.78 -55.66
CA THR A 288 49.76 48.22 -55.91
C THR A 288 51.01 48.69 -55.16
N ASN A 289 51.20 48.25 -53.91
CA ASN A 289 52.40 48.53 -53.12
C ASN A 289 53.65 47.87 -53.70
N LYS A 290 53.54 46.68 -54.29
CA LYS A 290 54.64 46.01 -54.99
C LYS A 290 55.07 46.83 -56.21
N LYS A 291 54.11 47.27 -57.04
CA LYS A 291 54.37 48.19 -58.17
C LYS A 291 54.99 49.51 -57.72
N ILE A 292 54.51 50.09 -56.61
CA ILE A 292 55.12 51.29 -56.00
C ILE A 292 56.57 51.01 -55.56
N ARG A 293 56.86 49.85 -54.96
CA ARG A 293 58.23 49.47 -54.55
C ARG A 293 59.12 49.29 -55.77
N GLU A 294 58.67 48.63 -56.83
CA GLU A 294 59.41 48.45 -58.09
C GLU A 294 59.78 49.80 -58.73
N ILE A 295 58.83 50.74 -58.80
CA ILE A 295 59.06 52.12 -59.30
C ILE A 295 60.00 52.91 -58.39
N LYS A 296 59.93 52.70 -57.06
CA LYS A 296 60.85 53.34 -56.09
C LYS A 296 62.26 52.73 -56.12
N TRP A 297 62.41 51.45 -56.43
CA TRP A 297 63.68 50.70 -56.40
C TRP A 297 64.36 50.53 -57.77
N SER A 298 63.98 51.35 -58.77
CA SER A 298 64.59 51.33 -60.10
C SER A 298 66.12 51.57 -60.04
N PRO A 299 66.92 51.00 -60.97
CA PRO A 299 68.38 51.15 -60.97
C PRO A 299 68.83 52.62 -60.97
N LEU A 300 68.10 53.46 -61.72
CA LEU A 300 68.32 54.90 -61.80
C LEU A 300 68.06 55.60 -60.46
N ARG A 301 66.98 55.27 -59.75
CA ARG A 301 66.71 55.81 -58.41
C ARG A 301 67.67 55.31 -57.35
N LYS A 302 68.10 54.03 -57.39
CA LYS A 302 69.15 53.51 -56.49
C LYS A 302 70.47 54.25 -56.68
N LYS A 303 70.88 54.50 -57.94
CA LYS A 303 72.09 55.24 -58.27
C LYS A 303 71.99 56.69 -57.80
N ARG A 304 70.84 57.34 -58.04
CA ARG A 304 70.53 58.68 -57.51
C ARG A 304 70.59 58.74 -55.98
N LEU A 305 69.98 57.78 -55.28
CA LEU A 305 69.91 57.78 -53.81
C LEU A 305 71.27 57.46 -53.15
N LYS A 306 72.15 56.71 -53.84
CA LYS A 306 73.56 56.54 -53.46
C LYS A 306 74.33 57.85 -53.65
N LEU A 307 74.21 58.49 -54.81
CA LEU A 307 74.82 59.79 -55.11
C LEU A 307 74.35 60.88 -54.13
N GLU A 308 73.06 60.98 -53.81
CA GLU A 308 72.52 61.94 -52.83
C GLU A 308 73.05 61.69 -51.41
N LYS A 309 73.18 60.43 -50.99
CA LYS A 309 73.78 60.09 -49.69
C LYS A 309 75.27 60.41 -49.64
N GLU A 310 75.97 60.24 -50.76
CA GLU A 310 77.41 60.49 -50.88
C GLU A 310 77.70 61.99 -50.94
N ILE A 311 76.90 62.76 -51.69
CA ILE A 311 76.91 64.23 -51.65
C ILE A 311 76.63 64.74 -50.24
N ARG A 312 75.56 64.26 -49.57
CA ARG A 312 75.28 64.66 -48.17
C ARG A 312 76.41 64.31 -47.21
N ARG A 313 77.15 63.22 -47.45
CA ARG A 313 78.31 62.87 -46.62
C ARG A 313 79.46 63.84 -46.88
N ILE A 314 79.76 64.15 -48.14
CA ILE A 314 80.83 65.09 -48.51
C ILE A 314 80.50 66.50 -48.02
N ASP A 315 79.28 66.98 -48.25
CA ASP A 315 78.80 68.29 -47.76
C ASP A 315 78.93 68.37 -46.23
N LYS A 316 78.50 67.32 -45.51
CA LYS A 316 78.65 67.26 -44.05
C LYS A 316 80.12 67.27 -43.61
N ILE A 317 81.03 66.62 -44.34
CA ILE A 317 82.46 66.63 -44.03
C ILE A 317 83.05 68.03 -44.22
N ILE A 318 82.69 68.72 -45.32
CA ILE A 318 83.10 70.11 -45.59
C ILE A 318 82.55 71.04 -44.49
N GLU A 319 81.29 70.89 -44.09
CA GLU A 319 80.66 71.73 -43.06
C GLU A 319 81.22 71.51 -41.64
N THR A 320 81.78 70.34 -41.34
CA THR A 320 82.13 69.96 -39.96
C THR A 320 83.63 69.84 -39.68
N GLN A 321 84.50 69.82 -40.69
CA GLN A 321 85.95 69.61 -40.52
C GLN A 321 86.77 70.81 -41.03
N VAL A 322 87.79 71.22 -40.27
CA VAL A 322 88.76 72.24 -40.72
C VAL A 322 89.77 71.56 -41.64
N LEU A 323 89.72 71.87 -42.93
CA LEU A 323 90.51 71.23 -43.98
C LEU A 323 91.56 72.20 -44.55
N ASP A 324 92.65 71.65 -45.09
CA ASP A 324 93.61 72.42 -45.89
C ASP A 324 92.97 72.80 -47.23
N ILE A 325 93.24 74.02 -47.73
CA ILE A 325 92.59 74.63 -48.91
C ILE A 325 92.61 73.69 -50.12
N LYS A 326 93.70 72.92 -50.28
CA LYS A 326 93.80 71.93 -51.36
C LYS A 326 92.82 70.76 -51.20
N LYS A 327 92.65 70.23 -49.99
CA LYS A 327 91.74 69.09 -49.69
C LYS A 327 90.27 69.52 -49.71
N GLU A 328 89.99 70.74 -49.27
CA GLU A 328 88.64 71.32 -49.35
C GLU A 328 88.23 71.50 -50.81
N ASN A 329 89.09 72.09 -51.65
CA ASN A 329 88.83 72.23 -53.09
C ASN A 329 88.63 70.88 -53.79
N GLU A 330 89.41 69.83 -53.44
CA GLU A 330 89.20 68.49 -53.98
C GLU A 330 87.86 67.87 -53.59
N LEU A 331 87.40 68.07 -52.35
CA LEU A 331 86.09 67.59 -51.89
C LEU A 331 84.96 68.37 -52.52
N VAL A 332 85.12 69.69 -52.70
CA VAL A 332 84.18 70.56 -53.41
C VAL A 332 84.09 70.15 -54.89
N ASP A 333 85.21 69.85 -55.55
CA ASP A 333 85.23 69.36 -56.93
C ASP A 333 84.60 67.98 -57.07
N LYS A 334 84.84 67.07 -56.12
CA LYS A 334 84.15 65.77 -56.07
C LYS A 334 82.65 65.94 -55.84
N ALA A 335 82.22 66.79 -54.90
CA ALA A 335 80.81 67.09 -54.67
C ALA A 335 80.16 67.73 -55.91
N ASN A 336 80.84 68.66 -56.58
CA ASN A 336 80.36 69.31 -57.80
C ASN A 336 80.27 68.33 -58.98
N ASN A 337 81.23 67.41 -59.13
CA ASN A 337 81.14 66.36 -60.14
C ASN A 337 80.00 65.37 -59.83
N LEU A 338 79.81 64.97 -58.58
CA LEU A 338 78.67 64.14 -58.17
C LEU A 338 77.33 64.89 -58.34
N ARG A 339 77.27 66.19 -58.10
CA ARG A 339 76.09 67.06 -58.36
C ARG A 339 75.83 67.20 -59.87
N ARG A 340 76.86 67.24 -60.72
CA ARG A 340 76.75 67.19 -62.19
C ARG A 340 76.24 65.83 -62.67
N GLU A 341 76.70 64.74 -62.08
CA GLU A 341 76.15 63.41 -62.36
C GLU A 341 74.70 63.27 -61.89
N LEU A 342 74.35 63.86 -60.74
CA LEU A 342 72.99 63.87 -60.21
C LEU A 342 72.01 64.65 -61.13
N THR A 343 72.44 65.79 -61.66
CA THR A 343 71.64 66.63 -62.57
C THR A 343 71.47 66.01 -63.96
N LYS A 344 72.39 65.16 -64.40
CA LYS A 344 72.24 64.33 -65.61
C LYS A 344 71.17 63.24 -65.44
N ILE A 345 70.89 62.80 -64.20
CA ILE A 345 69.80 61.87 -63.90
C ILE A 345 68.50 62.68 -63.77
N LYS A 346 67.89 63.07 -64.89
CA LYS A 346 66.53 63.62 -64.91
C LYS A 346 65.54 62.49 -64.59
N GLU A 347 64.64 62.73 -63.63
CA GLU A 347 63.46 61.87 -63.46
C GLU A 347 62.51 62.13 -64.63
N ASP A 348 62.02 61.07 -65.29
CA ASP A 348 60.84 61.20 -66.15
C ASP A 348 59.67 61.66 -65.28
N GLU A 349 59.13 62.86 -65.52
CA GLU A 349 57.92 63.40 -64.88
C GLU A 349 56.78 62.37 -64.86
N GLU A 350 56.73 61.55 -65.91
CA GLU A 350 55.79 60.46 -66.10
C GLU A 350 55.88 59.37 -65.01
N THR A 351 57.09 59.00 -64.57
CA THR A 351 57.26 58.00 -63.49
C THR A 351 56.87 58.55 -62.12
N ARG A 352 57.04 59.85 -61.90
CA ARG A 352 56.62 60.53 -60.67
C ARG A 352 55.09 60.62 -60.59
N ASN A 353 54.43 60.97 -61.69
CA ASN A 353 52.97 61.02 -61.78
C ASN A 353 52.35 59.62 -61.63
N LYS A 354 52.90 58.60 -62.31
CA LYS A 354 52.48 57.18 -62.14
C LYS A 354 52.62 56.70 -60.68
N ALA A 355 53.71 57.08 -60.00
CA ALA A 355 53.89 56.74 -58.58
C ALA A 355 52.88 57.45 -57.65
N LEU A 356 52.51 58.70 -57.96
CA LEU A 356 51.54 59.48 -57.19
C LEU A 356 50.12 58.90 -57.36
N GLU A 357 49.75 58.50 -58.58
CA GLU A 357 48.47 57.85 -58.87
C GLU A 357 48.35 56.48 -58.18
N LEU A 358 49.38 55.65 -58.25
CA LEU A 358 49.41 54.37 -57.54
C LEU A 358 49.35 54.56 -56.01
N LYS A 359 49.97 55.63 -55.48
CA LYS A 359 49.87 55.96 -54.05
C LYS A 359 48.44 56.32 -53.65
N LYS A 360 47.76 57.19 -54.42
CA LYS A 360 46.34 57.52 -54.21
C LYS A 360 45.45 56.28 -54.31
N LEU A 361 45.72 55.39 -55.26
CA LEU A 361 44.98 54.14 -55.42
C LEU A 361 45.20 53.19 -54.23
N SER A 362 46.44 53.08 -53.74
CA SER A 362 46.76 52.29 -52.55
C SER A 362 46.13 52.87 -51.28
N GLU A 363 46.10 54.19 -51.12
CA GLU A 363 45.43 54.87 -49.99
C GLU A 363 43.91 54.59 -50.01
N LYS A 364 43.26 54.62 -51.19
CA LYS A 364 41.84 54.22 -51.35
C LYS A 364 41.59 52.77 -50.95
N TYR A 365 42.47 51.83 -51.35
CA TYR A 365 42.33 50.43 -50.93
C TYR A 365 42.60 50.24 -49.44
N HIS A 366 43.55 50.99 -48.87
CA HIS A 366 43.83 50.96 -47.44
C HIS A 366 42.63 51.45 -46.63
N GLU A 367 42.03 52.58 -47.00
CA GLU A 367 40.84 53.12 -46.34
C GLU A 367 39.65 52.14 -46.39
N LYS A 368 39.42 51.51 -47.56
CA LYS A 368 38.40 50.46 -47.71
C LYS A 368 38.66 49.25 -46.82
N VAL A 369 39.92 48.81 -46.70
CA VAL A 369 40.29 47.70 -45.82
C VAL A 369 40.03 48.03 -44.36
N VAL A 370 40.36 49.25 -43.91
CA VAL A 370 40.12 49.67 -42.51
C VAL A 370 38.62 49.69 -42.20
N LYS A 371 37.81 50.30 -43.06
CA LYS A 371 36.35 50.36 -42.88
C LYS A 371 35.71 48.97 -42.81
N LEU A 372 36.02 48.11 -43.79
CA LEU A 372 35.48 46.74 -43.82
C LEU A 372 36.03 45.87 -42.69
N SER A 373 37.25 46.11 -42.21
CA SER A 373 37.81 45.39 -41.07
C SER A 373 37.10 45.75 -39.77
N ASN A 374 36.74 47.02 -39.57
CA ASN A 374 35.95 47.45 -38.41
C ASN A 374 34.53 46.86 -38.47
N GLU A 375 33.91 46.87 -39.66
CA GLU A 375 32.59 46.25 -39.85
C GLU A 375 32.60 44.73 -39.58
N ALA A 376 33.63 44.02 -40.04
CA ALA A 376 33.82 42.61 -39.72
C ALA A 376 34.01 42.36 -38.22
N GLN A 377 34.71 43.27 -37.52
CA GLN A 377 34.91 43.19 -36.09
C GLN A 377 33.58 43.37 -35.33
N GLU A 378 32.73 44.33 -35.73
CA GLU A 378 31.41 44.51 -35.12
C GLU A 378 30.51 43.26 -35.30
N TYR A 379 30.50 42.66 -36.49
CA TYR A 379 29.76 41.41 -36.71
C TYR A 379 30.36 40.24 -35.92
N HIS A 380 31.66 40.24 -35.65
CA HIS A 380 32.29 39.24 -34.80
C HIS A 380 31.88 39.38 -33.34
N GLU A 381 31.83 40.60 -32.80
CA GLU A 381 31.37 40.87 -31.44
C GLU A 381 29.89 40.52 -31.27
N LYS A 382 29.03 40.94 -32.20
CA LYS A 382 27.60 40.57 -32.20
C LYS A 382 27.41 39.06 -32.27
N MET A 383 28.24 38.35 -33.03
CA MET A 383 28.21 36.88 -33.08
C MET A 383 28.58 36.26 -31.73
N LEU A 384 29.65 36.73 -31.07
CA LEU A 384 30.08 36.22 -29.78
C LEU A 384 29.00 36.42 -28.70
N GLU A 385 28.35 37.59 -28.68
CA GLU A 385 27.25 37.88 -27.76
C GLU A 385 26.08 36.90 -27.97
N GLN A 386 25.72 36.58 -29.21
CA GLN A 386 24.66 35.60 -29.49
C GLN A 386 25.06 34.17 -29.12
N PHE A 387 26.34 33.78 -29.26
CA PHE A 387 26.82 32.48 -28.80
C PHE A 387 26.76 32.37 -27.28
N GLN A 388 27.23 33.38 -26.55
CA GLN A 388 27.12 33.41 -25.08
C GLN A 388 25.68 33.29 -24.62
N LYS A 389 24.75 34.06 -25.22
CA LYS A 389 23.31 33.95 -24.94
C LYS A 389 22.78 32.55 -25.24
N THR A 390 23.21 31.94 -26.34
CA THR A 390 22.79 30.59 -26.72
C THR A 390 23.24 29.56 -25.69
N ASP A 391 24.50 29.64 -25.24
CA ASP A 391 25.05 28.71 -24.25
C ASP A 391 24.36 28.87 -22.89
N GLU A 392 24.09 30.10 -22.44
CA GLU A 392 23.30 30.34 -21.22
C GLU A 392 21.89 29.75 -21.30
N ILE A 393 21.19 29.92 -22.44
CA ILE A 393 19.86 29.37 -22.64
C ILE A 393 19.91 27.83 -22.66
N ARG A 394 20.94 27.24 -23.27
CA ARG A 394 21.16 25.78 -23.28
C ARG A 394 21.37 25.24 -21.87
N THR A 395 22.23 25.86 -21.07
CA THR A 395 22.45 25.44 -19.68
C THR A 395 21.13 25.46 -18.88
N ARG A 396 20.33 26.52 -19.02
CA ARG A 396 19.00 26.60 -18.37
C ARG A 396 18.02 25.54 -18.89
N ALA A 397 18.09 25.19 -20.17
CA ALA A 397 17.27 24.14 -20.76
C ALA A 397 17.66 22.75 -20.22
N ASP A 398 18.96 22.49 -20.06
CA ASP A 398 19.49 21.26 -19.49
C ASP A 398 19.11 21.12 -18.00
N GLU A 399 19.18 22.19 -17.22
CA GLU A 399 18.68 22.23 -15.84
C GLU A 399 17.19 21.90 -15.77
N ALA A 400 16.37 22.54 -16.60
CA ALA A 400 14.93 22.25 -16.69
C ALA A 400 14.66 20.80 -17.12
N HIS A 401 15.50 20.23 -18.00
CA HIS A 401 15.41 18.84 -18.40
C HIS A 401 15.75 17.88 -17.26
N ASN A 402 16.83 18.15 -16.51
CA ASN A 402 17.23 17.36 -15.35
C ASN A 402 16.14 17.34 -14.27
N GLU A 403 15.52 18.48 -13.99
CA GLU A 403 14.40 18.56 -13.07
C GLU A 403 13.16 17.81 -13.58
N PHE A 404 12.85 17.89 -14.88
CA PHE A 404 11.79 17.10 -15.50
C PHE A 404 12.02 15.60 -15.28
N VAL A 405 13.24 15.11 -15.53
CA VAL A 405 13.59 13.69 -15.33
C VAL A 405 13.44 13.30 -13.85
N LYS A 406 13.86 14.16 -12.91
CA LYS A 406 13.67 13.94 -11.47
C LYS A 406 12.19 13.79 -11.11
N PHE A 407 11.33 14.72 -11.56
CA PHE A 407 9.89 14.64 -11.28
C PHE A 407 9.24 13.41 -11.91
N MET A 408 9.65 13.02 -13.12
CA MET A 408 9.14 11.80 -13.78
C MET A 408 9.52 10.53 -13.02
N LYS A 409 10.76 10.42 -12.53
CA LYS A 409 11.20 9.28 -11.70
C LYS A 409 10.38 9.19 -10.41
N LEU A 410 10.18 10.32 -9.72
CA LEU A 410 9.37 10.37 -8.51
C LEU A 410 7.90 10.00 -8.78
N ALA A 411 7.31 10.51 -9.86
CA ALA A 411 5.94 10.18 -10.26
C ALA A 411 5.79 8.69 -10.61
N SER A 412 6.79 8.08 -11.28
CA SER A 412 6.80 6.65 -11.56
C SER A 412 6.86 5.81 -10.29
N LYS A 413 7.69 6.19 -9.32
CA LYS A 413 7.76 5.50 -8.03
C LYS A 413 6.42 5.55 -7.30
N LYS A 414 5.80 6.73 -7.22
CA LYS A 414 4.47 6.92 -6.63
C LYS A 414 3.39 6.11 -7.37
N HIS A 415 3.47 6.02 -8.69
CA HIS A 415 2.57 5.18 -9.47
C HIS A 415 2.71 3.68 -9.13
N GLU A 416 3.93 3.19 -8.92
CA GLU A 416 4.16 1.82 -8.48
C GLU A 416 3.63 1.57 -7.05
N GLU A 417 3.83 2.52 -6.13
CA GLU A 417 3.24 2.49 -4.79
C GLU A 417 1.70 2.39 -4.86
N SER A 418 1.05 3.23 -5.68
CA SER A 418 -0.41 3.17 -5.89
C SER A 418 -0.86 1.82 -6.46
N LYS A 419 -0.08 1.17 -7.34
CA LYS A 419 -0.40 -0.17 -7.86
C LYS A 419 -0.41 -1.22 -6.76
N LYS A 420 0.61 -1.21 -5.89
CA LYS A 420 0.71 -2.14 -4.75
C LYS A 420 -0.48 -1.97 -3.80
N ILE A 421 -0.91 -0.73 -3.54
CA ILE A 421 -2.09 -0.45 -2.70
C ILE A 421 -3.37 -0.96 -3.38
N MET A 422 -3.54 -0.76 -4.69
CA MET A 422 -4.70 -1.30 -5.43
C MET A 422 -4.78 -2.84 -5.36
N GLU A 423 -3.65 -3.55 -5.39
CA GLU A 423 -3.63 -5.00 -5.21
C GLU A 423 -4.07 -5.42 -3.81
N LYS A 424 -3.65 -4.69 -2.77
CA LYS A 424 -4.13 -4.92 -1.40
C LYS A 424 -5.64 -4.73 -1.28
N ILE A 425 -6.18 -3.64 -1.85
CA ILE A 425 -7.63 -3.37 -1.87
C ILE A 425 -8.40 -4.50 -2.57
N LYS A 426 -7.88 -5.03 -3.68
CA LYS A 426 -8.51 -6.19 -4.37
C LYS A 426 -8.58 -7.42 -3.45
N LYS A 427 -7.50 -7.75 -2.73
CA LYS A 427 -7.49 -8.88 -1.78
C LYS A 427 -8.52 -8.68 -0.66
N VAL A 428 -8.58 -7.47 -0.10
CA VAL A 428 -9.56 -7.09 0.93
C VAL A 428 -11.00 -7.23 0.42
N ASN A 429 -11.30 -6.75 -0.78
CA ASN A 429 -12.65 -6.89 -1.38
C ASN A 429 -13.05 -8.36 -1.59
N ILE A 430 -12.10 -9.24 -1.94
CA ILE A 430 -12.37 -10.68 -2.04
C ILE A 430 -12.71 -11.28 -0.68
N GLN A 431 -12.00 -10.88 0.39
CA GLN A 431 -12.29 -11.32 1.75
C GLN A 431 -13.67 -10.86 2.22
N ILE A 432 -14.02 -9.58 2.00
CA ILE A 432 -15.34 -9.02 2.30
C ILE A 432 -16.44 -9.83 1.61
N LYS A 433 -16.27 -10.14 0.33
CA LYS A 433 -17.25 -10.92 -0.44
C LYS A 433 -17.45 -12.33 0.14
N LYS A 434 -16.37 -12.99 0.57
CA LYS A 434 -16.44 -14.32 1.19
C LYS A 434 -17.21 -14.29 2.52
N ILE A 435 -16.92 -13.30 3.37
CA ILE A 435 -17.60 -13.16 4.67
C ILE A 435 -19.08 -12.86 4.47
N ARG A 436 -19.42 -11.88 3.62
CA ARG A 436 -20.83 -11.58 3.30
C ARG A 436 -21.58 -12.82 2.78
N SER A 437 -20.98 -13.58 1.88
CA SER A 437 -21.59 -14.82 1.37
C SER A 437 -21.82 -15.88 2.45
N ARG A 438 -21.04 -15.91 3.53
CA ARG A 438 -21.25 -16.83 4.66
C ARG A 438 -22.38 -16.31 5.55
N MET A 439 -22.34 -15.03 5.89
CA MET A 439 -23.42 -14.36 6.63
C MET A 439 -24.78 -14.53 5.93
N ASP A 440 -24.85 -14.32 4.61
CA ASP A 440 -26.08 -14.48 3.83
C ASP A 440 -26.63 -15.93 3.90
N LYS A 441 -25.74 -16.94 3.90
CA LYS A 441 -26.14 -18.35 4.05
C LYS A 441 -26.68 -18.64 5.44
N ILE A 442 -26.08 -18.04 6.47
CA ILE A 442 -26.50 -18.20 7.86
C ILE A 442 -27.87 -17.53 8.07
N ASP A 443 -28.08 -16.33 7.54
CA ASP A 443 -29.35 -15.62 7.63
C ASP A 443 -30.46 -16.34 6.86
N ALA A 444 -30.14 -16.92 5.69
CA ALA A 444 -31.05 -17.80 4.97
C ALA A 444 -31.43 -19.05 5.81
N ALA A 445 -30.46 -19.69 6.47
CA ALA A 445 -30.71 -20.83 7.33
C ALA A 445 -31.56 -20.46 8.57
N LYS A 446 -31.32 -19.31 9.18
CA LYS A 446 -32.15 -18.77 10.29
C LYS A 446 -33.58 -18.49 9.83
N THR A 447 -33.74 -17.93 8.64
CA THR A 447 -35.06 -17.59 8.07
C THR A 447 -35.84 -18.87 7.77
N GLN A 448 -35.20 -19.86 7.14
CA GLN A 448 -35.77 -21.16 6.87
C GLN A 448 -36.13 -21.92 8.16
N LYS A 449 -35.29 -21.84 9.20
CA LYS A 449 -35.58 -22.39 10.54
C LYS A 449 -36.83 -21.74 11.15
N LYS A 450 -36.95 -20.41 11.05
CA LYS A 450 -38.13 -19.67 11.54
C LYS A 450 -39.39 -20.10 10.80
N GLU A 451 -39.34 -20.24 9.48
CA GLU A 451 -40.47 -20.70 8.67
C GLU A 451 -40.89 -22.15 9.01
N ILE A 452 -39.93 -23.07 9.18
CA ILE A 452 -40.22 -24.46 9.55
C ILE A 452 -40.88 -24.53 10.94
N MET A 453 -40.38 -23.75 11.89
CA MET A 453 -40.89 -23.72 13.26
C MET A 453 -42.28 -23.07 13.34
N GLU A 454 -42.49 -21.95 12.65
CA GLU A 454 -43.81 -21.31 12.54
C GLU A 454 -44.82 -22.23 11.84
N ARG A 455 -44.39 -23.00 10.83
CA ARG A 455 -45.25 -23.99 10.17
C ARG A 455 -45.65 -25.14 11.09
N LYS A 456 -44.70 -25.71 11.85
CA LYS A 456 -45.04 -26.77 12.84
C LYS A 456 -46.02 -26.27 13.89
N LYS A 457 -45.83 -25.05 14.40
CA LYS A 457 -46.78 -24.40 15.32
C LYS A 457 -48.16 -24.26 14.69
N ALA A 458 -48.22 -23.83 13.43
CA ALA A 458 -49.48 -23.73 12.71
C ALA A 458 -50.14 -25.12 12.50
N GLU A 459 -49.39 -26.18 12.25
CA GLU A 459 -49.91 -27.56 12.15
C GLU A 459 -50.46 -28.08 13.50
N GLU A 460 -49.78 -27.78 14.62
CA GLU A 460 -50.26 -28.10 15.97
C GLU A 460 -51.53 -27.33 16.35
N ILE A 461 -51.57 -26.03 16.03
CA ILE A 461 -52.75 -25.18 16.21
C ILE A 461 -53.94 -25.72 15.40
N TYR A 462 -53.69 -26.18 14.17
CA TYR A 462 -54.72 -26.81 13.34
C TYR A 462 -55.23 -28.14 13.92
N ALA A 463 -54.36 -28.95 14.50
CA ALA A 463 -54.74 -30.17 15.20
C ALA A 463 -55.63 -29.87 16.43
N LEU A 464 -55.26 -28.87 17.23
CA LEU A 464 -56.05 -28.41 18.37
C LEU A 464 -57.41 -27.82 17.96
N PHE A 465 -57.47 -27.18 16.79
CA PHE A 465 -58.72 -26.70 16.21
C PHE A 465 -59.62 -27.86 15.74
N LYS A 466 -59.07 -28.91 15.14
CA LYS A 466 -59.81 -30.14 14.80
C LYS A 466 -60.40 -30.82 16.04
N ASP A 467 -59.71 -30.73 17.17
CA ASP A 467 -60.19 -31.23 18.47
C ASP A 467 -61.19 -30.28 19.17
N GLY A 468 -61.63 -29.20 18.51
CA GLY A 468 -62.74 -28.36 18.96
C GLY A 468 -62.37 -27.17 19.84
N LYS A 469 -61.07 -26.82 19.97
CA LYS A 469 -60.66 -25.60 20.70
C LYS A 469 -60.85 -24.34 19.86
N LYS A 470 -61.24 -23.23 20.51
CA LYS A 470 -61.39 -21.91 19.86
C LYS A 470 -60.02 -21.29 19.56
N LEU A 471 -59.83 -20.85 18.32
CA LEU A 471 -58.63 -20.16 17.86
C LEU A 471 -58.69 -18.65 18.18
N THR A 472 -57.53 -18.08 18.51
CA THR A 472 -57.33 -16.63 18.60
C THR A 472 -57.05 -16.02 17.21
N LYS A 473 -57.14 -14.69 17.12
CA LYS A 473 -56.95 -13.94 15.85
C LYS A 473 -55.54 -14.13 15.26
N ASP A 474 -54.53 -14.20 16.12
CA ASP A 474 -53.12 -14.35 15.72
C ASP A 474 -52.83 -15.78 15.22
N GLU A 475 -53.46 -16.79 15.82
CA GLU A 475 -53.36 -18.20 15.38
C GLU A 475 -54.03 -18.42 14.02
N LEU A 476 -55.15 -17.75 13.75
CA LEU A 476 -55.84 -17.76 12.45
C LEU A 476 -54.99 -17.12 11.33
N LEU A 477 -54.33 -16.01 11.63
CA LEU A 477 -53.40 -15.34 10.73
C LEU A 477 -52.18 -16.24 10.41
N LEU A 478 -51.67 -16.97 11.40
CA LEU A 478 -50.56 -17.91 11.21
C LEU A 478 -50.96 -19.08 10.28
N LEU A 479 -52.16 -19.64 10.47
CA LEU A 479 -52.69 -20.72 9.61
C LEU A 479 -52.85 -20.28 8.14
N GLN A 480 -53.37 -19.06 7.92
CA GLN A 480 -53.49 -18.47 6.57
C GLN A 480 -52.12 -18.24 5.92
N ARG A 481 -51.15 -17.74 6.69
CA ARG A 481 -49.79 -17.47 6.21
C ARG A 481 -49.12 -18.72 5.63
N TYR A 482 -49.33 -19.87 6.25
CA TYR A 482 -48.76 -21.15 5.83
C TYR A 482 -49.71 -22.02 4.98
N LYS A 483 -50.88 -21.49 4.59
CA LYS A 483 -51.90 -22.18 3.77
C LYS A 483 -52.33 -23.54 4.34
N ILE A 484 -52.44 -23.65 5.66
CA ILE A 484 -52.90 -24.87 6.34
C ILE A 484 -54.44 -24.91 6.39
N VAL A 485 -55.10 -23.75 6.26
CA VAL A 485 -56.56 -23.58 6.19
C VAL A 485 -56.94 -22.67 5.03
#